data_AF-A0A1Y3A853-F1
#
_entry.id   AF-A0A1Y3A853-F1
#
_cell.length_a   1.000
_cell.length_b   1.000
_cell.length_c   1.000
_cell.angle_alpha   90.00
_cell.angle_beta   90.00
_cell.angle_gamma   90.00
#
_symmetry.space_group_name_H-M   'P 1'
#
loop_
_entity.id
_entity.type
_entity.pdbx_description
1 polymer ?
#
loop_
_entity_poly.entity_id
_entity_poly.type
_entity_poly.pdbx_seq_one_letter_code
_entity_poly.pdbx_strand_id
1 'polypeptide(L)'
;MYALSFIEAFRTVDSAVERALSLDTYRRTNRVRQIRSEAVAAVDDIAELATVAVTGTELSGYERWETDDTVESIVEAQIADRDDLNLDAEAVDRAVSDGRLVEKDGTVLVPLTEGTGPIRNWWLLADELRDWLTELIDDARRLHRRADAGGSDLVETAFWTLLDRLIALRELLDEALTMGEFVYRSTRRDTFEMLTDIGWIAGTITERTHA
;
A
#
# COMPACT_ATOMS: atom_id res chain seq x y z
N MET A 1 1.09 -13.95 3.73
CA MET A 1 1.41 -13.03 2.61
C MET A 1 2.37 -11.96 3.12
N TYR A 2 3.25 -11.42 2.26
CA TYR A 2 4.28 -10.44 2.63
C TYR A 2 4.23 -9.20 1.73
N ALA A 3 4.70 -8.05 2.23
CA ALA A 3 4.79 -6.79 1.49
C ALA A 3 5.57 -6.94 0.17
N LEU A 4 6.62 -7.76 0.19
CA LEU A 4 7.45 -8.05 -0.97
C LEU A 4 6.64 -8.47 -2.21
N SER A 5 5.56 -9.24 -2.04
CA SER A 5 4.72 -9.68 -3.16
C SER A 5 4.02 -8.52 -3.88
N PHE A 6 3.58 -7.49 -3.14
CA PHE A 6 3.02 -6.28 -3.74
C PHE A 6 4.11 -5.46 -4.42
N ILE A 7 5.24 -5.28 -3.74
CA ILE A 7 6.37 -4.50 -4.25
C ILE A 7 6.86 -5.09 -5.58
N GLU A 8 7.04 -6.41 -5.67
CA GLU A 8 7.45 -7.09 -6.92
C GLU A 8 6.45 -6.90 -8.06
N ALA A 9 5.15 -6.95 -7.77
CA ALA A 9 4.11 -6.72 -8.77
C ALA A 9 4.12 -5.26 -9.27
N PHE A 10 4.29 -4.29 -8.38
CA PHE A 10 4.45 -2.88 -8.73
C PHE A 10 5.70 -2.62 -9.56
N ARG A 11 6.85 -3.20 -9.20
CA ARG A 11 8.09 -3.12 -9.99
C ARG A 11 7.90 -3.64 -11.42
N THR A 12 7.07 -4.68 -11.58
CA THR A 12 6.76 -5.24 -12.90
C THR A 12 5.97 -4.25 -13.76
N VAL A 13 5.00 -3.55 -13.16
CA VAL A 13 4.25 -2.47 -13.82
C VAL A 13 5.18 -1.31 -14.17
N ASP A 14 5.97 -0.85 -13.21
CA ASP A 14 6.91 0.26 -13.38
C ASP A 14 7.91 -0.01 -14.51
N SER A 15 8.59 -1.16 -14.44
CA SER A 15 9.50 -1.63 -15.49
C SER A 15 8.82 -1.72 -16.86
N ALA A 16 7.52 -2.06 -16.92
CA ALA A 16 6.78 -2.08 -18.18
C ALA A 16 6.50 -0.65 -18.70
N VAL A 17 6.12 0.28 -17.82
CA VAL A 17 5.90 1.69 -18.15
C VAL A 17 7.20 2.35 -18.62
N GLU A 18 8.31 2.16 -17.90
CA GLU A 18 9.64 2.65 -18.29
C GLU A 18 10.06 2.09 -19.66
N ARG A 19 9.93 0.77 -19.86
CA ARG A 19 10.21 0.15 -21.17
C ARG A 19 9.36 0.76 -22.27
N ALA A 20 8.09 1.07 -22.02
CA ALA A 20 7.22 1.72 -22.99
C ALA A 20 7.67 3.16 -23.28
N LEU A 21 8.03 3.94 -22.26
CA LEU A 21 8.54 5.31 -22.40
C LEU A 21 9.88 5.37 -23.15
N SER A 22 10.72 4.35 -23.00
CA SER A 22 12.00 4.23 -23.70
C SER A 22 11.87 3.95 -25.20
N LEU A 23 10.68 3.58 -25.70
CA LEU A 23 10.49 3.29 -27.13
C LEU A 23 10.56 4.58 -27.95
N ASP A 24 11.55 4.70 -28.83
CA ASP A 24 11.67 5.83 -29.76
C ASP A 24 10.40 6.04 -30.60
N THR A 25 9.81 4.93 -31.07
CA THR A 25 8.57 4.92 -31.85
C THR A 25 7.68 3.73 -31.48
N TYR A 26 6.36 3.91 -31.60
CA TYR A 26 5.39 2.84 -31.35
C TYR A 26 5.01 2.01 -32.58
N ARG A 27 5.81 2.10 -33.66
CA ARG A 27 5.56 1.39 -34.92
C ARG A 27 5.66 -0.14 -34.79
N ARG A 28 6.34 -0.64 -33.76
CA ARG A 28 6.45 -2.08 -33.48
C ARG A 28 5.31 -2.55 -32.57
N THR A 29 4.10 -2.61 -33.11
CA THR A 29 2.85 -2.89 -32.38
C THR A 29 2.90 -4.18 -31.54
N ASN A 30 3.64 -5.21 -31.98
CA ASN A 30 3.78 -6.45 -31.21
C ASN A 30 4.57 -6.26 -29.91
N ARG A 31 5.65 -5.46 -29.92
CA ARG A 31 6.44 -5.17 -28.72
C ARG A 31 5.63 -4.33 -27.73
N VAL A 32 4.86 -3.36 -28.23
CA VAL A 32 3.94 -2.55 -27.42
C VAL A 32 2.88 -3.43 -26.76
N ARG A 33 2.25 -4.34 -27.53
CA ARG A 33 1.23 -5.27 -27.00
C ARG A 33 1.80 -6.16 -25.90
N GLN A 34 3.01 -6.68 -26.08
CA GLN A 34 3.66 -7.50 -25.07
C GLN A 34 3.87 -6.72 -23.77
N ILE A 35 4.49 -5.53 -23.85
CA ILE A 35 4.72 -4.67 -22.68
C ILE A 35 3.41 -4.35 -21.96
N ARG A 36 2.35 -4.02 -22.72
CA ARG A 36 1.02 -3.77 -22.15
C ARG A 36 0.41 -5.00 -21.49
N SER A 37 0.51 -6.17 -22.12
CA SER A 37 -0.04 -7.40 -21.56
C SER A 37 0.66 -7.79 -20.25
N GLU A 38 1.98 -7.62 -20.18
CA GLU A 38 2.76 -7.83 -18.95
C GLU A 38 2.31 -6.84 -17.85
N ALA A 39 2.18 -5.55 -18.17
CA ALA A 39 1.74 -4.54 -17.22
C ALA A 39 0.31 -4.78 -16.70
N VAL A 40 -0.64 -5.12 -17.60
CA VAL A 40 -2.02 -5.38 -17.21
C VAL A 40 -2.13 -6.62 -16.33
N ALA A 41 -1.40 -7.69 -16.65
CA ALA A 41 -1.38 -8.89 -15.81
C ALA A 41 -0.86 -8.57 -14.40
N ALA A 42 0.22 -7.78 -14.28
CA ALA A 42 0.74 -7.38 -12.98
C ALA A 42 -0.24 -6.49 -12.18
N VAL A 43 -1.00 -5.61 -12.85
CA VAL A 43 -2.06 -4.84 -12.18
C VAL A 43 -3.20 -5.75 -11.70
N ASP A 44 -3.59 -6.75 -12.49
CA ASP A 44 -4.59 -7.73 -12.09
C ASP A 44 -4.10 -8.56 -10.89
N ASP A 45 -2.81 -8.96 -10.86
CA ASP A 45 -2.19 -9.63 -9.72
C ASP A 45 -2.23 -8.75 -8.46
N ILE A 46 -1.95 -7.45 -8.58
CA ILE A 46 -2.05 -6.50 -7.45
C ILE A 46 -3.49 -6.44 -6.92
N ALA A 47 -4.49 -6.39 -7.80
CA ALA A 47 -5.89 -6.35 -7.40
C ALA A 47 -6.31 -7.63 -6.66
N GLU A 48 -5.81 -8.79 -7.08
CA GLU A 48 -6.03 -10.07 -6.38
C GLU A 48 -5.38 -10.06 -5.00
N LEU A 49 -4.10 -9.65 -4.90
CA LEU A 49 -3.38 -9.53 -3.64
C LEU A 49 -4.09 -8.58 -2.67
N ALA A 50 -4.55 -7.43 -3.16
CA ALA A 50 -5.29 -6.44 -2.38
C ALA A 50 -6.60 -7.03 -1.85
N THR A 51 -7.32 -7.81 -2.67
CA THR A 51 -8.55 -8.49 -2.24
C THR A 51 -8.26 -9.46 -1.09
N VAL A 52 -7.21 -10.28 -1.20
CA VAL A 52 -6.81 -11.22 -0.14
C VAL A 52 -6.42 -10.48 1.14
N ALA A 53 -5.68 -9.38 1.02
CA ALA A 53 -5.25 -8.58 2.15
C ALA A 53 -6.48 -7.98 2.86
N VAL A 54 -7.33 -7.26 2.14
CA VAL A 54 -8.53 -6.60 2.69
C VAL A 54 -9.50 -7.60 3.33
N THR A 55 -9.68 -8.79 2.75
CA THR A 55 -10.58 -9.82 3.31
C THR A 55 -10.05 -10.41 4.62
N GLY A 56 -8.73 -10.38 4.83
CA GLY A 56 -8.07 -10.84 6.05
C GLY A 56 -7.92 -9.77 7.14
N THR A 57 -8.14 -8.50 6.82
CA THR A 57 -7.92 -7.38 7.73
C THR A 57 -9.21 -7.07 8.49
N GLU A 58 -9.27 -7.40 9.79
CA GLU A 58 -10.25 -6.76 10.67
C GLU A 58 -9.96 -5.26 10.70
N LEU A 59 -10.93 -4.42 10.32
CA LEU A 59 -10.83 -2.95 10.31
C LEU A 59 -10.45 -2.34 11.67
N SER A 60 -10.43 -3.15 12.73
CA SER A 60 -10.06 -2.81 14.12
C SER A 60 -8.58 -2.47 14.31
N GLY A 61 -7.69 -2.85 13.39
CA GLY A 61 -6.24 -2.63 13.54
C GLY A 61 -5.68 -1.37 12.86
N TYR A 62 -6.52 -0.47 12.34
CA TYR A 62 -6.07 0.86 11.93
C TYR A 62 -5.68 1.64 13.20
N GLU A 63 -4.41 1.70 13.55
CA GLU A 63 -3.86 2.62 14.55
C GLU A 63 -2.76 3.43 13.89
N ARG A 64 -2.74 4.75 14.13
CA ARG A 64 -1.79 5.68 13.51
C ARG A 64 -0.35 5.14 13.57
N TRP A 65 0.21 4.79 12.42
CA TRP A 65 1.54 4.20 12.18
C TRP A 65 2.69 5.19 12.28
N GLU A 66 2.43 6.44 12.67
CA GLU A 66 3.44 7.52 12.84
C GLU A 66 4.57 7.20 13.85
N THR A 67 4.60 6.01 14.44
CA THR A 67 5.66 5.55 15.35
C THR A 67 6.39 4.29 14.87
N ASP A 68 6.11 3.81 13.66
CA ASP A 68 6.64 2.54 13.12
C ASP A 68 7.82 2.73 12.14
N ASP A 69 8.73 3.68 12.43
CA ASP A 69 9.85 4.11 11.58
C ASP A 69 10.69 2.94 11.02
N THR A 70 10.81 1.83 11.75
CA THR A 70 11.61 0.66 11.32
C THR A 70 10.93 -0.13 10.22
N VAL A 71 9.62 -0.37 10.31
CA VAL A 71 8.88 -1.12 9.27
C VAL A 71 8.74 -0.24 8.03
N GLU A 72 8.47 1.05 8.22
CA GLU A 72 8.44 2.07 7.16
C GLU A 72 9.76 2.08 6.39
N SER A 73 10.89 2.26 7.09
CA SER A 73 12.22 2.25 6.46
C SER A 73 12.50 0.98 5.67
N ILE A 74 12.07 -0.19 6.16
CA ILE A 74 12.22 -1.47 5.44
C ILE A 74 11.39 -1.47 4.16
N VAL A 75 10.12 -1.05 4.24
CA VAL A 75 9.22 -1.00 3.08
C VAL A 75 9.72 0.00 2.05
N GLU A 76 10.10 1.22 2.46
CA GLU A 76 10.65 2.26 1.59
C GLU A 76 11.92 1.78 0.87
N ALA A 77 12.85 1.16 1.60
CA ALA A 77 14.07 0.62 1.00
C ALA A 77 13.78 -0.55 0.05
N GLN A 78 12.83 -1.42 0.40
CA GLN A 78 12.36 -2.45 -0.52
C GLN A 78 11.68 -1.85 -1.75
N ILE A 79 10.94 -0.75 -1.65
CA ILE A 79 10.38 -0.08 -2.84
C ILE A 79 11.52 0.49 -3.69
N ALA A 80 12.49 1.14 -3.07
CA ALA A 80 13.63 1.77 -3.72
C ALA A 80 14.74 0.81 -4.20
N ASP A 81 14.60 -0.50 -3.98
CA ASP A 81 15.60 -1.54 -4.28
C ASP A 81 16.96 -1.28 -3.61
N ARG A 82 16.90 -0.87 -2.34
CA ARG A 82 18.05 -0.55 -1.50
C ARG A 82 18.32 -1.65 -0.49
N ASP A 83 19.53 -2.19 -0.54
CA ASP A 83 20.01 -3.18 0.43
C ASP A 83 20.76 -2.53 1.63
N ASP A 84 20.98 -1.22 1.61
CA ASP A 84 21.85 -0.49 2.54
C ASP A 84 21.10 0.08 3.77
N LEU A 85 20.24 -0.72 4.38
CA LEU A 85 19.50 -0.33 5.57
C LEU A 85 20.36 -0.41 6.84
N ASN A 86 20.69 0.76 7.40
CA ASN A 86 21.34 0.84 8.72
C ASN A 86 20.28 0.97 9.82
N LEU A 87 19.60 -0.13 10.11
CA LEU A 87 18.57 -0.20 11.15
C LEU A 87 19.18 -0.49 12.52
N ASP A 88 18.59 0.09 13.55
CA ASP A 88 18.92 -0.26 14.94
C ASP A 88 18.46 -1.69 15.26
N ALA A 89 19.39 -2.54 15.73
CA ALA A 89 19.11 -3.94 16.02
C ALA A 89 18.05 -4.10 17.11
N GLU A 90 18.06 -3.24 18.14
CA GLU A 90 17.04 -3.29 19.21
C GLU A 90 15.64 -2.93 18.69
N ALA A 91 15.55 -2.06 17.67
CA ALA A 91 14.30 -1.72 17.02
C ALA A 91 13.78 -2.87 16.15
N VAL A 92 14.66 -3.55 15.42
CA VAL A 92 14.31 -4.74 14.64
C VAL A 92 13.82 -5.87 15.55
N ASP A 93 14.54 -6.17 16.64
CA ASP A 93 14.16 -7.22 17.61
C ASP A 93 12.79 -6.94 18.24
N ARG A 94 12.50 -5.68 18.55
CA ARG A 94 11.19 -5.25 19.05
C ARG A 94 10.09 -5.48 18.01
N ALA A 95 10.33 -5.07 16.77
CA ALA A 95 9.38 -5.25 15.67
C ALA A 95 9.12 -6.74 15.36
N VAL A 96 10.15 -7.61 15.47
CA VAL A 96 9.97 -9.07 15.39
C VAL A 96 9.12 -9.59 16.55
N SER A 97 9.40 -9.14 17.77
CA SER A 97 8.64 -9.54 18.98
C SER A 97 7.17 -9.12 18.91
N ASP A 98 6.89 -7.96 18.31
CA ASP A 98 5.53 -7.44 18.08
C ASP A 98 4.83 -8.09 16.87
N GLY A 99 5.48 -9.06 16.20
CA GLY A 99 4.97 -9.74 15.02
C GLY A 99 4.87 -8.85 13.78
N ARG A 100 5.56 -7.70 13.78
CA ARG A 100 5.61 -6.74 12.67
C ARG A 100 6.63 -7.15 11.61
N LEU A 101 7.66 -7.91 11.99
CA LEU A 101 8.68 -8.45 11.09
C LEU A 101 8.83 -9.95 11.31
N VAL A 102 9.25 -10.65 10.26
CA VAL A 102 9.61 -12.06 10.30
C VAL A 102 10.98 -12.22 9.64
N GLU A 103 11.94 -12.77 10.37
CA GLU A 103 13.20 -13.20 9.78
C GLU A 103 13.06 -14.61 9.22
N LYS A 104 13.40 -14.77 7.93
CA LYS A 104 13.39 -16.06 7.25
C LYS A 104 14.60 -16.18 6.34
N ASP A 105 15.39 -17.23 6.54
CA ASP A 105 16.59 -17.51 5.73
C ASP A 105 17.59 -16.34 5.61
N GLY A 106 17.66 -15.49 6.65
CA GLY A 106 18.51 -14.29 6.67
C GLY A 106 17.90 -13.06 5.99
N THR A 107 16.64 -13.14 5.56
CA THR A 107 15.87 -12.02 5.00
C THR A 107 14.82 -11.54 5.99
N VAL A 108 14.73 -10.21 6.17
CA VAL A 108 13.68 -9.56 6.97
C VAL A 108 12.46 -9.34 6.08
N LEU A 109 11.33 -9.92 6.48
CA LEU A 109 10.07 -9.87 5.75
C LEU A 109 8.99 -9.14 6.56
N VAL A 110 8.16 -8.37 5.86
CA VAL A 110 7.02 -7.65 6.45
C VAL A 110 5.74 -8.46 6.19
N PRO A 111 5.21 -9.22 7.17
CA PRO A 111 3.97 -9.98 7.03
C PRO A 111 2.74 -9.06 6.89
N LEU A 112 1.77 -9.49 6.10
CA LEU A 112 0.52 -8.76 5.81
C LEU A 112 -0.77 -9.50 6.21
N THR A 113 -0.68 -10.77 6.61
CA THR A 113 -1.84 -11.60 6.95
C THR A 113 -1.65 -12.24 8.31
N GLU A 114 -2.74 -12.36 9.07
CA GLU A 114 -2.86 -13.05 10.37
C GLU A 114 -2.18 -12.33 11.55
N GLY A 115 -2.95 -11.96 12.58
CA GLY A 115 -2.45 -11.30 13.79
C GLY A 115 -2.55 -9.77 13.75
N THR A 116 -2.34 -9.12 14.90
CA THR A 116 -2.51 -7.66 15.06
C THR A 116 -1.39 -6.85 14.41
N GLY A 117 -0.15 -7.35 14.41
CA GLY A 117 0.98 -6.71 13.75
C GLY A 117 0.84 -6.62 12.22
N PRO A 118 0.51 -7.73 11.53
CA PRO A 118 0.34 -7.73 10.08
C PRO A 118 -0.78 -6.82 9.55
N ILE A 119 -1.85 -6.60 10.33
CA ILE A 119 -2.90 -5.63 9.98
C ILE A 119 -2.35 -4.21 9.89
N ARG A 120 -1.48 -3.80 10.83
CA ARG A 120 -0.85 -2.47 10.78
C ARG A 120 0.12 -2.33 9.62
N ASN A 121 0.86 -3.39 9.30
CA ASN A 121 1.75 -3.43 8.15
C ASN A 121 1.00 -3.24 6.82
N TRP A 122 -0.21 -3.80 6.70
CA TRP A 122 -1.05 -3.61 5.52
C TRP A 122 -1.35 -2.15 5.26
N TRP A 123 -1.73 -1.41 6.30
CA TRP A 123 -2.09 -0.02 6.14
C TRP A 123 -0.89 0.88 5.81
N LEU A 124 0.26 0.63 6.45
CA LEU A 124 1.51 1.30 6.10
C LEU A 124 1.86 1.05 4.63
N LEU A 125 1.86 -0.22 4.21
CA LEU A 125 2.15 -0.58 2.82
C LEU A 125 1.14 0.06 1.86
N ALA A 126 -0.15 0.10 2.19
CA ALA A 126 -1.16 0.70 1.34
C ALA A 126 -0.94 2.21 1.11
N ASP A 127 -0.43 2.93 2.11
CA ASP A 127 -0.08 4.35 2.00
C ASP A 127 1.12 4.55 1.05
N GLU A 128 2.19 3.77 1.22
CA GLU A 128 3.36 3.77 0.34
C GLU A 128 3.01 3.42 -1.12
N LEU A 129 2.18 2.37 -1.30
CA LEU A 129 1.73 1.95 -2.62
C LEU A 129 0.82 3.01 -3.28
N ARG A 130 0.03 3.77 -2.51
CA ARG A 130 -0.78 4.87 -3.04
C ARG A 130 0.10 5.96 -3.64
N ASP A 131 1.19 6.29 -2.97
CA ASP A 131 2.11 7.33 -3.43
C ASP A 131 2.86 6.85 -4.68
N TRP A 132 3.33 5.60 -4.70
CA TRP A 132 3.91 5.00 -5.90
C TRP A 132 2.92 4.91 -7.08
N LEU A 133 1.66 4.54 -6.84
CA LEU A 133 0.61 4.58 -7.89
C LEU A 133 0.43 5.96 -8.49
N THR A 134 0.60 7.03 -7.69
CA THR A 134 0.47 8.40 -8.20
C THR A 134 1.54 8.68 -9.27
N GLU A 135 2.77 8.26 -9.03
CA GLU A 135 3.87 8.41 -9.99
C GLU A 135 3.61 7.57 -11.26
N LEU A 136 3.22 6.30 -11.08
CA LEU A 136 2.89 5.40 -12.20
C LEU A 136 1.75 5.92 -13.07
N ILE A 137 0.71 6.49 -12.46
CA ILE A 137 -0.42 7.11 -13.18
C ILE A 137 0.07 8.31 -14.00
N ASP A 138 0.95 9.14 -13.45
CA ASP A 138 1.49 10.29 -14.17
C ASP A 138 2.37 9.88 -15.35
N ASP A 139 3.15 8.81 -15.21
CA ASP A 139 3.92 8.25 -16.30
C ASP A 139 3.07 7.55 -17.35
N ALA A 140 2.01 6.83 -16.95
CA ALA A 140 1.01 6.28 -17.87
C ALA A 140 0.26 7.38 -18.64
N ARG A 141 -0.05 8.52 -17.99
CA ARG A 141 -0.62 9.70 -18.67
C ARG A 141 0.35 10.29 -19.70
N ARG A 142 1.65 10.39 -19.36
CA ARG A 142 2.69 10.83 -20.31
C ARG A 142 2.77 9.89 -21.51
N LEU A 143 2.71 8.59 -21.26
CA LEU A 143 2.75 7.55 -22.28
C LEU A 143 1.55 7.63 -23.22
N HIS A 144 0.34 7.80 -22.69
CA HIS A 144 -0.88 7.98 -23.47
C HIS A 144 -0.80 9.22 -24.37
N ARG A 145 -0.40 10.39 -23.84
CA ARG A 145 -0.20 11.62 -24.65
C ARG A 145 0.80 11.43 -25.79
N ARG A 146 1.88 10.67 -25.54
CA ARG A 146 2.89 10.37 -26.57
C ARG A 146 2.36 9.39 -27.63
N ALA A 147 1.50 8.44 -27.24
CA ALA A 147 0.87 7.50 -28.15
C ALA A 147 -0.13 8.17 -29.10
N ASP A 148 -0.96 9.08 -28.57
CA ASP A 148 -1.89 9.93 -29.34
C ASP A 148 -1.14 10.76 -30.39
N ALA A 149 -0.09 11.48 -29.99
CA ALA A 149 0.77 12.23 -30.93
C ALA A 149 1.47 11.36 -31.99
N GLY A 150 1.67 10.07 -31.70
CA GLY A 150 2.26 9.09 -32.61
C GLY A 150 1.30 8.58 -33.69
N GLY A 151 0.01 8.88 -33.59
CA GLY A 151 -1.02 8.58 -34.59
C GLY A 151 -1.33 7.09 -34.74
N SER A 152 -1.23 6.30 -33.65
CA SER A 152 -1.58 4.88 -33.67
C SER A 152 -2.66 4.56 -32.64
N ASP A 153 -3.91 4.53 -33.09
CA ASP A 153 -5.11 4.27 -32.28
C ASP A 153 -5.00 2.97 -31.45
N LEU A 154 -4.34 1.94 -32.01
CA LEU A 154 -4.11 0.67 -31.33
C LEU A 154 -3.17 0.79 -30.12
N VAL A 155 -2.14 1.63 -30.24
CA VAL A 155 -1.15 1.87 -29.18
C VAL A 155 -1.76 2.78 -28.12
N GLU A 156 -2.48 3.81 -28.56
CA GLU A 156 -3.22 4.71 -27.70
C GLU A 156 -4.23 3.96 -26.83
N THR A 157 -5.08 3.12 -27.45
CA THR A 157 -6.07 2.28 -26.75
C THR A 157 -5.39 1.35 -25.73
N ALA A 158 -4.26 0.75 -26.11
CA ALA A 158 -3.54 -0.18 -25.24
C ALA A 158 -3.05 0.49 -23.94
N PHE A 159 -2.48 1.69 -24.04
CA PHE A 159 -2.01 2.44 -22.88
C PHE A 159 -3.13 3.15 -22.12
N TRP A 160 -4.22 3.51 -22.81
CA TRP A 160 -5.44 3.98 -22.15
C TRP A 160 -6.01 2.92 -21.20
N THR A 161 -6.07 1.64 -21.62
CA THR A 161 -6.52 0.57 -20.71
C THR A 161 -5.61 0.41 -19.48
N LEU A 162 -4.29 0.54 -19.66
CA LEU A 162 -3.36 0.47 -18.53
C LEU A 162 -3.60 1.63 -17.55
N LEU A 163 -3.74 2.85 -18.06
CA LEU A 163 -4.04 4.03 -17.25
C LEU A 163 -5.36 3.87 -16.48
N ASP A 164 -6.42 3.42 -17.15
CA ASP A 164 -7.73 3.17 -16.54
C ASP A 164 -7.65 2.18 -15.37
N ARG A 165 -6.87 1.10 -15.55
CA ARG A 165 -6.65 0.10 -14.49
C ARG A 165 -5.83 0.63 -13.31
N LEU A 166 -4.80 1.45 -13.57
CA LEU A 166 -4.03 2.09 -12.49
C LEU A 166 -4.88 3.09 -11.70
N ILE A 167 -5.76 3.84 -12.37
CA ILE A 167 -6.70 4.76 -11.71
C ILE A 167 -7.67 3.97 -10.83
N ALA A 168 -8.29 2.90 -11.37
CA ALA A 168 -9.21 2.07 -10.59
C ALA A 168 -8.52 1.44 -9.36
N LEU A 169 -7.28 0.98 -9.51
CA LEU A 169 -6.51 0.44 -8.39
C LEU A 169 -6.23 1.51 -7.33
N ARG A 170 -5.90 2.74 -7.73
CA ARG A 170 -5.73 3.86 -6.80
C ARG A 170 -7.03 4.18 -6.07
N GLU A 171 -8.16 4.24 -6.77
CA GLU A 171 -9.47 4.49 -6.15
C GLU A 171 -9.80 3.44 -5.08
N LEU A 172 -9.49 2.16 -5.36
CA LEU A 172 -9.67 1.08 -4.38
C LEU A 172 -8.77 1.26 -3.14
N LEU A 173 -7.51 1.65 -3.31
CA LEU A 173 -6.61 1.92 -2.18
C LEU A 173 -7.06 3.16 -1.38
N ASP A 174 -7.44 4.24 -2.07
CA ASP A 174 -7.94 5.47 -1.43
C ASP A 174 -9.22 5.19 -0.62
N GLU A 175 -10.13 4.38 -1.16
CA GLU A 175 -11.35 3.95 -0.45
C GLU A 175 -11.01 3.09 0.78
N ALA A 176 -10.10 2.12 0.63
CA ALA A 176 -9.67 1.27 1.74
C ALA A 176 -9.03 2.09 2.87
N LEU A 177 -8.09 2.99 2.56
CA LEU A 177 -7.43 3.88 3.52
C LEU A 177 -8.45 4.79 4.22
N THR A 178 -9.37 5.38 3.46
CA THR A 178 -10.45 6.23 4.02
C THR A 178 -11.34 5.46 4.98
N MET A 179 -11.73 4.22 4.62
CA MET A 179 -12.56 3.37 5.47
C MET A 179 -11.84 2.98 6.77
N GLY A 180 -10.56 2.61 6.68
CA GLY A 180 -9.74 2.33 7.84
C GLY A 180 -9.64 3.53 8.78
N GLU A 181 -9.41 4.72 8.22
CA GLU A 181 -9.29 5.96 8.97
C GLU A 181 -10.61 6.36 9.66
N PHE A 182 -11.74 6.12 8.99
CA PHE A 182 -13.06 6.28 9.57
C PHE A 182 -13.30 5.34 10.77
N VAL A 183 -12.98 4.05 10.64
CA VAL A 183 -13.15 3.06 11.71
C VAL A 183 -12.26 3.36 12.92
N TYR A 184 -11.04 3.84 12.70
CA TYR A 184 -10.19 4.30 13.78
C TYR A 184 -10.79 5.49 14.52
N ARG A 185 -11.26 6.51 13.77
CA ARG A 185 -11.88 7.70 14.37
C ARG A 185 -13.15 7.36 15.15
N SER A 186 -14.00 6.48 14.62
CA SER A 186 -15.24 6.08 15.30
C SER A 186 -14.96 5.27 16.56
N THR A 187 -14.07 4.28 16.50
CA THR A 187 -13.69 3.44 17.65
C THR A 187 -13.03 4.27 18.75
N ARG A 188 -12.17 5.23 18.38
CA ARG A 188 -11.54 6.16 19.32
C ARG A 188 -12.56 7.13 19.94
N ARG A 189 -13.57 7.56 19.17
CA ARG A 189 -14.65 8.41 19.67
C ARG A 189 -15.52 7.66 20.67
N ASP A 190 -15.94 6.45 20.36
CA ASP A 190 -16.74 5.61 21.27
C ASP A 190 -15.95 5.28 22.55
N THR A 191 -14.66 4.98 22.43
CA THR A 191 -13.76 4.76 23.59
C THR A 191 -13.58 6.04 24.41
N PHE A 192 -13.47 7.20 23.77
CA PHE A 192 -13.34 8.48 24.47
C PHE A 192 -14.64 8.87 25.18
N GLU A 193 -15.80 8.67 24.54
CA GLU A 193 -17.12 8.89 25.15
C GLU A 193 -17.32 7.95 26.35
N MET A 194 -16.94 6.67 26.23
CA MET A 194 -17.00 5.68 27.32
C MET A 194 -16.04 6.02 28.48
N LEU A 195 -14.81 6.49 28.20
CA LEU A 195 -13.86 6.95 29.22
C LEU A 195 -14.32 8.23 29.91
N THR A 196 -15.01 9.12 29.18
CA THR A 196 -15.58 10.36 29.73
C THR A 196 -16.75 10.04 30.66
N ASP A 197 -17.60 9.07 30.31
CA ASP A 197 -18.68 8.57 31.17
C ASP A 197 -18.14 7.89 32.44
N ILE A 198 -17.09 7.07 32.33
CA ILE A 198 -16.42 6.47 33.49
C ILE A 198 -15.79 7.55 34.39
N GLY A 199 -15.14 8.56 33.81
CA GLY A 199 -14.59 9.70 34.55
C GLY A 199 -15.67 10.49 35.28
N TRP A 200 -16.83 10.69 34.66
CA TRP A 200 -17.99 11.34 35.28
C TRP A 200 -18.57 10.50 36.44
N ILE A 201 -18.72 9.19 36.26
CA ILE A 201 -19.20 8.25 37.29
C ILE A 201 -18.24 8.18 38.48
N ALA A 202 -16.93 8.11 38.22
CA ALA A 202 -15.91 8.11 39.27
C ALA A 202 -15.88 9.43 40.06
N GLY A 203 -16.08 10.56 39.37
CA GLY A 203 -16.23 11.88 40.02
C GLY A 203 -17.46 11.96 40.93
N THR A 204 -18.61 11.45 40.48
CA THR A 204 -19.86 11.47 41.27
C THR A 204 -19.83 10.53 42.48
N ILE A 205 -19.12 9.40 42.40
CA ILE A 205 -18.92 8.49 43.54
C ILE A 205 -17.99 9.13 44.58
N THR A 206 -16.94 9.83 44.13
CA THR A 206 -15.98 10.48 45.03
C THR A 206 -16.62 11.66 45.77
N GLU A 207 -17.42 12.49 45.11
CA GLU A 207 -18.16 13.60 45.75
C GLU A 207 -19.20 13.11 46.77
N ARG A 208 -19.86 11.96 46.53
CA ARG A 208 -20.83 11.38 47.48
C ARG A 208 -20.19 10.69 48.69
N THR A 209 -18.92 10.34 48.62
CA THR A 209 -18.21 9.65 49.72
C THR A 209 -17.56 10.65 50.69
N HIS A 210 -17.44 11.91 50.29
CA HIS A 210 -16.88 13.00 51.09
C HIS A 210 -17.90 14.04 51.58
N ALA A 211 -19.20 13.79 51.38
CA ALA A 211 -20.32 14.54 51.95
C ALA A 211 -20.96 13.76 53.11
#